data_AF-A0A952XSI5-F1
#
_entry.id   AF-A0A952XSI5-F1
#
_cell.length_a   1.000
_cell.length_b   1.000
_cell.length_c   1.000
_cell.angle_alpha   90.00
_cell.angle_beta   90.00
_cell.angle_gamma   90.00
#
_symmetry.space_group_name_H-M   'P 1'
#
loop_
_entity.id
_entity.type
_entity.pdbx_description
1 polymer ?
#
loop_
_entity_poly.entity_id
_entity_poly.type
_entity_poly.pdbx_seq_one_letter_code
_entity_poly.pdbx_strand_id
1 'polypeptide(L)'
;MSVDKDEDARAAIAELRRLIALKMDNIDAPELLALVDRATGHVANPDNHKRLSDALAGALTVVRFGEMFGTDPAPAIAQATKLLEGLEQLSRMPD
;
A
#
# COMPACT_ATOMS: atom_id res chain seq x y z
N MET A 1 -3.34 -15.79 -16.75
CA MET A 1 -4.09 -14.73 -16.04
C MET A 1 -3.49 -14.37 -14.68
N SER A 2 -2.64 -15.19 -14.06
CA SER A 2 -2.03 -14.89 -12.75
C SER A 2 -0.83 -13.93 -12.84
N VAL A 3 0.01 -14.08 -13.86
CA VAL A 3 1.24 -13.29 -14.06
C VAL A 3 0.96 -11.78 -14.17
N ASP A 4 -0.13 -11.40 -14.86
CA ASP A 4 -0.49 -9.99 -15.08
C ASP A 4 -0.90 -9.29 -13.76
N LYS A 5 -1.48 -10.03 -12.81
CA LYS A 5 -1.91 -9.47 -11.51
C LYS A 5 -0.73 -9.27 -10.56
N ASP A 6 0.24 -10.17 -10.57
CA ASP A 6 1.44 -10.04 -9.75
C ASP A 6 2.34 -8.92 -10.26
N GLU A 7 2.41 -8.71 -11.58
CA GLU A 7 3.13 -7.59 -12.17
C GLU A 7 2.47 -6.25 -11.84
N ASP A 8 1.15 -6.12 -12.00
CA ASP A 8 0.41 -4.91 -11.63
C ASP A 8 0.54 -4.60 -10.13
N ALA A 9 0.43 -5.61 -9.27
CA ALA A 9 0.60 -5.42 -7.83
C ALA A 9 2.02 -4.96 -7.46
N ARG A 10 3.06 -5.53 -8.10
CA ARG A 10 4.45 -5.08 -7.87
C ARG A 10 4.67 -3.65 -8.35
N ALA A 11 4.11 -3.26 -9.49
CA ALA A 11 4.17 -1.89 -9.98
C ALA A 11 3.47 -0.93 -9.00
N ALA A 12 2.30 -1.32 -8.47
CA ALA A 12 1.57 -0.54 -7.48
C ALA A 12 2.34 -0.40 -6.16
N ILE A 13 2.97 -1.48 -5.67
CA ILE A 13 3.84 -1.45 -4.48
C ILE A 13 5.02 -0.49 -4.68
N ALA A 14 5.65 -0.51 -5.85
CA ALA A 14 6.76 0.39 -6.17
C ALA A 14 6.32 1.86 -6.17
N GLU A 15 5.16 2.17 -6.74
CA GLU A 15 4.64 3.54 -6.73
C GLU A 15 4.24 3.99 -5.32
N LEU A 16 3.65 3.11 -4.50
CA LEU A 16 3.35 3.44 -3.10
C LEU A 16 4.62 3.77 -2.30
N ARG A 17 5.71 3.04 -2.51
CA ARG A 17 7.01 3.37 -1.90
C ARG A 17 7.52 4.73 -2.33
N ARG A 18 7.39 5.05 -3.63
CA ARG A 18 7.77 6.36 -4.18
C ARG A 18 6.94 7.48 -3.54
N LEU A 19 5.64 7.28 -3.40
CA LEU A 19 4.72 8.26 -2.80
C LEU A 19 4.98 8.48 -1.31
N ILE A 20 5.29 7.43 -0.55
CA ILE A 20 5.69 7.56 0.87
C ILE A 20 6.92 8.44 1.01
N ALA A 21 7.93 8.28 0.14
CA ALA A 21 9.13 9.13 0.14
C ALA A 21 8.82 10.61 -0.19
N LEU A 22 7.71 10.86 -0.89
CA LEU A 22 7.18 12.18 -1.22
C LEU A 22 6.05 12.61 -0.25
N LYS A 23 5.95 11.98 0.93
CA LYS A 23 4.93 12.26 1.96
C LYS A 23 3.48 12.21 1.47
N MET A 24 3.22 11.54 0.35
CA MET A 24 1.89 11.45 -0.28
C MET A 24 1.32 12.80 -0.75
N ASP A 25 2.16 13.82 -0.97
CA ASP A 25 1.74 15.19 -1.28
C ASP A 25 1.02 15.33 -2.65
N ASN A 26 1.27 14.41 -3.58
CA ASN A 26 0.87 14.53 -4.99
C ASN A 26 -0.12 13.43 -5.46
N ILE A 27 -0.96 12.89 -4.58
CA ILE A 27 -1.96 11.87 -4.95
C ILE A 27 -3.31 12.16 -4.32
N ASP A 28 -4.40 12.02 -5.08
CA ASP A 28 -5.74 12.17 -4.54
C ASP A 28 -6.24 10.91 -3.81
N ALA A 29 -7.20 11.09 -2.89
CA ALA A 29 -7.68 9.99 -2.07
C ALA A 29 -8.27 8.81 -2.88
N PRO A 30 -9.08 9.02 -3.95
CA PRO A 30 -9.56 7.91 -4.77
C PRO A 30 -8.43 7.18 -5.51
N GLU A 31 -7.44 7.91 -6.01
CA GLU A 31 -6.28 7.36 -6.71
C GLU A 31 -5.41 6.52 -5.77
N LEU A 32 -5.24 6.99 -4.53
CA LEU A 32 -4.56 6.27 -3.47
C LEU A 32 -5.26 4.94 -3.17
N LEU A 33 -6.58 4.95 -2.99
CA LEU A 33 -7.34 3.73 -2.72
C LEU A 33 -7.26 2.73 -3.88
N ALA A 34 -7.35 3.22 -5.13
CA ALA A 34 -7.19 2.37 -6.31
C ALA A 34 -5.77 1.78 -6.43
N LEU A 35 -4.74 2.52 -5.97
CA LEU A 35 -3.37 2.03 -5.95
C LEU A 35 -3.16 0.99 -4.83
N VAL A 36 -3.78 1.20 -3.67
CA VAL A 36 -3.78 0.22 -2.57
C VAL A 36 -4.46 -1.08 -2.99
N ASP A 37 -5.64 -1.02 -3.62
CA ASP A 37 -6.37 -2.19 -4.12
C ASP A 37 -5.54 -2.99 -5.13
N ARG A 38 -4.84 -2.31 -6.05
CA ARG A 38 -3.90 -2.95 -6.97
C ARG A 38 -2.72 -3.59 -6.24
N ALA A 39 -2.11 -2.90 -5.28
CA ALA A 39 -0.99 -3.43 -4.50
C ALA A 39 -1.35 -4.71 -3.72
N THR A 40 -2.62 -4.86 -3.32
CA THR A 40 -3.13 -6.04 -2.63
C THR A 40 -3.83 -7.04 -3.56
N GLY A 41 -3.89 -6.78 -4.87
CA GLY A 41 -4.69 -7.56 -5.84
C GLY A 41 -4.24 -9.01 -6.07
N HIS A 42 -3.03 -9.36 -5.64
CA HIS A 42 -2.50 -10.73 -5.65
C HIS A 42 -2.87 -11.53 -4.38
N VAL A 43 -3.48 -10.90 -3.37
CA VAL A 43 -3.91 -11.59 -2.15
C VAL A 43 -5.20 -12.37 -2.44
N ALA A 44 -5.06 -13.69 -2.62
CA ALA A 44 -6.17 -14.56 -3.01
C ALA A 44 -7.30 -14.67 -1.97
N ASN A 45 -6.97 -14.63 -0.68
CA ASN A 45 -7.96 -14.70 0.38
C ASN A 45 -8.66 -13.33 0.55
N PRO A 46 -9.99 -13.24 0.35
CA PRO A 46 -10.70 -11.95 0.33
C PRO A 46 -10.70 -11.23 1.68
N ASP A 47 -10.72 -11.96 2.80
CA ASP A 47 -10.66 -11.37 4.14
C ASP A 47 -9.27 -10.78 4.41
N ASN A 48 -8.22 -11.48 4.01
CA ASN A 48 -6.84 -10.99 4.12
C ASN A 48 -6.61 -9.81 3.18
N HIS A 49 -7.13 -9.87 1.95
CA HIS A 49 -7.09 -8.76 1.00
C HIS A 49 -7.70 -7.52 1.64
N LYS A 50 -8.96 -7.60 2.10
CA LYS A 50 -9.63 -6.47 2.73
C LYS A 50 -8.85 -5.93 3.93
N ARG A 51 -8.39 -6.80 4.84
CA ARG A 51 -7.63 -6.39 6.03
C ARG A 51 -6.32 -5.67 5.68
N LEU A 52 -5.58 -6.18 4.71
CA LEU A 52 -4.30 -5.60 4.27
C LEU A 52 -4.54 -4.28 3.54
N SER A 53 -5.55 -4.21 2.68
CA SER A 53 -5.95 -3.00 1.97
C SER A 53 -6.38 -1.90 2.94
N ASP A 54 -7.26 -2.21 3.90
CA ASP A 54 -7.70 -1.27 4.94
C ASP A 54 -6.52 -0.78 5.81
N ALA A 55 -5.64 -1.69 6.23
CA ALA A 55 -4.47 -1.35 7.05
C ALA A 55 -3.48 -0.45 6.30
N LEU A 56 -3.24 -0.74 5.02
CA LEU A 56 -2.34 0.04 4.17
C LEU A 56 -2.94 1.42 3.87
N ALA A 57 -4.22 1.49 3.50
CA ALA A 57 -4.93 2.75 3.30
C ALA A 57 -4.94 3.62 4.56
N GLY A 58 -5.18 3.02 5.73
CA GLY A 58 -5.14 3.71 7.01
C GLY A 58 -3.76 4.30 7.32
N ALA A 59 -2.70 3.51 7.18
CA ALA A 59 -1.33 3.98 7.38
C ALA A 59 -0.98 5.13 6.43
N LEU A 60 -1.28 4.99 5.13
CA LEU A 60 -0.98 6.01 4.12
C LEU A 60 -1.79 7.30 4.31
N THR A 61 -3.01 7.19 4.85
CA THR A 61 -3.82 8.36 5.24
C THR A 61 -3.13 9.14 6.37
N VAL A 62 -2.57 8.44 7.36
CA VAL A 62 -1.80 9.09 8.43
C VAL A 62 -0.49 9.68 7.90
N VAL A 63 0.19 9.03 6.95
CA VAL A 63 1.37 9.64 6.30
C VAL A 63 1.00 10.96 5.63
N ARG A 64 -0.12 11.01 4.92
CA ARG A 64 -0.56 12.20 4.17
C ARG A 64 -1.03 13.34 5.07
N PHE A 65 -1.85 13.03 6.08
CA PHE A 65 -2.56 14.04 6.85
C PHE A 65 -2.09 14.18 8.31
N GLY A 66 -1.27 13.25 8.81
CA GLY A 66 -0.84 13.22 10.21
C GLY A 66 -0.19 14.52 10.65
N GLU A 67 0.69 15.09 9.83
CA GLU A 67 1.36 16.36 10.12
C GLU A 67 0.34 17.51 10.28
N MET A 68 -0.76 17.52 9.51
CA MET A 68 -1.83 18.54 9.63
C MET A 68 -2.55 18.48 10.97
N PHE A 69 -2.59 17.30 11.61
CA PHE A 69 -3.22 17.07 12.91
C PHE A 69 -2.20 16.99 14.07
N GLY A 70 -0.94 17.39 13.84
CA GLY A 70 0.11 17.34 14.86
C GLY A 70 0.54 15.91 15.25
N THR A 71 0.27 14.93 14.39
CA THR A 71 0.68 13.53 14.56
C THR A 71 2.00 13.28 13.85
N ASP A 72 2.96 12.63 14.51
CA ASP A 72 4.19 12.18 13.88
C ASP A 72 3.89 11.10 12.82
N PRO A 73 4.25 11.29 11.54
CA PRO A 73 4.00 10.31 10.50
C PRO A 73 4.96 9.10 10.55
N ALA A 74 6.07 9.17 11.30
CA ALA A 74 7.11 8.13 11.29
C ALA A 74 6.59 6.70 11.63
N PRO A 75 5.71 6.50 12.64
CA PRO A 75 5.12 5.19 12.90
C PRO A 75 4.27 4.68 11.74
N ALA A 76 3.52 5.56 11.07
CA ALA A 76 2.68 5.22 9.93
C ALA A 76 3.52 4.86 8.70
N ILE A 77 4.62 5.58 8.46
CA ILE A 77 5.61 5.27 7.42
C ILE A 77 6.22 3.89 7.66
N ALA A 78 6.62 3.59 8.90
CA ALA A 78 7.19 2.28 9.26
C ALA A 78 6.18 1.14 9.05
N GLN A 79 4.92 1.35 9.46
CA GLN A 79 3.85 0.38 9.24
C GLN A 79 3.56 0.16 7.76
N ALA A 80 3.42 1.22 6.97
CA ALA A 80 3.18 1.13 5.53
C ALA A 80 4.33 0.40 4.82
N THR A 81 5.58 0.75 5.14
CA THR A 81 6.78 0.09 4.60
C THR A 81 6.76 -1.41 4.87
N LYS A 82 6.49 -1.82 6.11
CA LYS A 82 6.43 -3.23 6.50
C LYS A 82 5.30 -4.00 5.79
N LEU A 83 4.13 -3.38 5.63
CA LEU A 83 3.02 -3.98 4.87
C LEU A 83 3.40 -4.18 3.39
N LEU A 84 4.03 -3.18 2.77
CA LEU A 84 4.49 -3.26 1.39
C LEU A 84 5.58 -4.31 1.19
N GLU A 85 6.50 -4.48 2.14
CA GLU A 85 7.49 -5.58 2.14
C GLU A 85 6.81 -6.95 2.20
N GLY A 86 5.80 -7.12 3.07
CA GLY A 86 5.04 -8.36 3.17
C GLY A 86 4.28 -8.69 1.89
N LEU A 87 3.63 -7.71 1.28
CA LEU A 87 2.94 -7.86 -0.01
C LEU A 87 3.92 -8.20 -1.13
N GLU A 88 5.09 -7.56 -1.18
CA GLU A 88 6.11 -7.87 -2.17
C GLU A 88 6.62 -9.32 -2.03
N GLN A 89 6.83 -9.80 -0.81
CA GLN A 89 7.23 -11.18 -0.56
C GLN A 89 6.17 -12.18 -1.02
N LEU A 90 4.89 -11.91 -0.71
CA LEU A 90 3.77 -12.74 -1.16
C LEU A 90 3.69 -12.82 -2.69
N SER A 91 3.90 -11.71 -3.40
CA SER A 91 3.90 -11.66 -4.87
C SER A 91 5.05 -12.44 -5.56
N ARG A 92 5.99 -12.98 -4.77
CA ARG A 92 7.18 -13.72 -5.26
C ARG A 92 7.13 -15.19 -4.87
N MET A 93 6.17 -15.63 -4.05
CA MET A 93 6.02 -17.03 -3.70
C MET A 93 5.27 -17.76 -4.85
N PRO A 94 5.82 -18.85 -5.40
CA PRO A 94 5.04 -19.71 -6.29
C PRO A 94 3.92 -20.40 -5.49
N ASP A 95 2.72 -20.44 -6.08
CA ASP A 95 1.58 -21.23 -5.57
C ASP A 95 1.93 -22.71 -5.36
#